data_AF-A0A7V6MN37-F1
#
_entry.id   AF-A0A7V6MN37-F1
#
_cell.length_a   1.000
_cell.length_b   1.000
_cell.length_c   1.000
_cell.angle_alpha   90.00
_cell.angle_beta   90.00
_cell.angle_gamma   90.00
#
_symmetry.space_group_name_H-M   'P 1'
#
loop_
_entity.id
_entity.type
_entity.pdbx_description
1 polymer ?
#
loop_
_entity_poly.entity_id
_entity_poly.type
_entity_poly.pdbx_seq_one_letter_code
_entity_poly.pdbx_strand_id
1 'polypeptide(L)'
;MLLALALIIFYFTFPLLFIWMCRKWSFFRKLGAIVLAYGFGLILGTAGFFPKGSDGYRTALQGEAVMNTERLEQLIEEGKALPSDIAANKIAGIQDKVYTVSLLVAFPLLLFSLNLKRWLKYAKKGFVSIVLALVAGLVMVTAGFFIWKDAFPDTWKLAGMFEGIYTGGTPNFAALKLILDVDAERFVVLNTYDMIVGAFLVLFFVTVAPSIFRAFLPKFKEDNGVVVDDELVRQETEGL
;
A
#
# COMPACT_ATOMS: atom_id res chain seq x y z
N MET A 1 23.26 -15.21 -1.56
CA MET A 1 23.19 -15.20 -0.08
C MET A 1 23.61 -13.86 0.50
N LEU A 2 24.80 -13.34 0.18
CA LEU A 2 25.28 -12.03 0.65
C LEU A 2 24.34 -10.85 0.31
N LEU A 3 23.87 -10.76 -0.93
CA LEU A 3 22.91 -9.71 -1.35
C LEU A 3 21.62 -9.75 -0.52
N ALA A 4 21.11 -10.95 -0.23
CA ALA A 4 19.88 -11.11 0.54
C ALA A 4 20.05 -10.64 1.99
N LEU A 5 21.16 -11.02 2.63
CA LEU A 5 21.52 -10.54 3.96
C LEU A 5 21.67 -9.02 3.99
N ALA A 6 22.37 -8.45 3.00
CA ALA A 6 22.53 -7.01 2.89
C ALA A 6 21.19 -6.28 2.76
N LEU A 7 20.26 -6.79 1.94
CA LEU A 7 18.92 -6.21 1.80
C LEU A 7 18.10 -6.32 3.08
N ILE A 8 18.13 -7.46 3.78
CA ILE A 8 17.42 -7.62 5.05
C ILE A 8 17.95 -6.64 6.09
N ILE A 9 19.27 -6.57 6.26
CA ILE A 9 19.91 -5.62 7.18
C ILE A 9 19.54 -4.19 6.80
N PHE A 10 19.59 -3.86 5.51
CA PHE A 10 19.16 -2.56 5.00
C PHE A 10 17.72 -2.25 5.42
N TYR A 11 16.73 -3.06 5.07
CA TYR A 11 15.33 -2.76 5.37
C TYR A 11 15.01 -2.68 6.87
N PHE A 12 15.70 -3.44 7.73
CA PHE A 12 15.49 -3.36 9.18
C PHE A 12 16.19 -2.16 9.83
N THR A 13 17.35 -1.73 9.32
CA THR A 13 18.12 -0.62 9.88
C THR A 13 17.72 0.74 9.30
N PHE A 14 17.21 0.76 8.07
CA PHE A 14 16.87 1.99 7.37
C PHE A 14 15.83 2.87 8.08
N PRO A 15 14.78 2.31 8.73
CA PRO A 15 13.85 3.12 9.53
C PRO A 15 14.53 3.92 10.65
N LEU A 16 15.64 3.42 11.22
CA LEU A 16 16.40 4.13 12.26
C LEU A 16 17.02 5.42 11.70
N LEU A 17 17.44 5.41 10.43
CA LEU A 17 17.93 6.59 9.75
C LEU A 17 16.85 7.68 9.71
N PHE A 18 15.62 7.34 9.31
CA PHE A 18 14.53 8.32 9.24
C PHE A 18 14.18 8.92 10.59
N ILE A 19 14.16 8.10 11.64
CA ILE A 19 13.93 8.57 13.00
C ILE A 19 15.05 9.53 13.42
N TRP A 20 16.30 9.15 13.18
CA TRP A 20 17.45 10.00 13.46
C TRP A 20 17.40 11.33 12.70
N MET A 21 17.06 11.30 11.40
CA MET A 21 16.89 12.50 10.57
C MET A 21 15.78 13.42 11.11
N CYS A 22 14.64 12.85 11.51
CA CYS A 22 13.55 13.61 12.11
C CYS A 22 13.93 14.23 13.46
N ARG A 23 14.80 13.59 14.24
CA ARG A 23 15.30 14.14 15.50
C ARG A 23 16.32 15.26 15.28
N LYS A 24 17.18 15.12 14.27
CA LYS A 24 18.28 16.06 14.01
C LYS A 24 17.81 17.35 13.34
N TRP A 25 16.80 17.28 12.46
CA TRP A 25 16.42 18.40 11.59
C TRP A 25 14.93 18.73 11.68
N SER A 26 14.64 20.02 11.91
CA SER A 26 13.26 20.52 12.08
C SER A 26 12.42 20.40 10.81
N PHE A 27 13.03 20.41 9.62
CA PHE A 27 12.37 20.18 8.34
C PHE A 27 11.80 18.75 8.25
N PHE A 28 12.64 17.74 8.47
CA PHE A 28 12.24 16.33 8.43
C PHE A 28 11.25 15.98 9.54
N ARG A 29 11.37 16.62 10.70
CA ARG A 29 10.38 16.51 11.78
C ARG A 29 8.98 16.96 11.36
N LYS A 30 8.86 18.01 10.53
CA LYS A 30 7.55 18.50 10.04
C LYS A 30 6.94 17.56 8.99
N LEU A 31 7.76 16.93 8.16
CA LEU A 31 7.33 15.94 7.17
C LEU A 31 6.90 14.62 7.84
N GLY A 32 7.61 14.21 8.87
CA GLY A 32 7.39 12.95 9.57
C GLY A 32 8.05 11.76 8.88
N ALA A 33 8.34 10.71 9.65
CA ALA A 33 9.07 9.53 9.18
C ALA A 33 8.32 8.78 8.05
N ILE A 34 6.98 8.79 8.07
CA ILE A 34 6.15 8.12 7.07
C ILE A 34 6.38 8.73 5.67
N VAL A 35 6.35 10.06 5.57
CA VAL A 35 6.56 10.75 4.28
C VAL A 35 7.96 10.49 3.74
N LEU A 36 8.96 10.43 4.63
CA LEU A 36 10.33 10.11 4.23
C LEU A 36 10.48 8.68 3.74
N ALA A 37 9.82 7.73 4.38
CA ALA A 37 9.80 6.34 3.94
C ALA A 37 9.17 6.19 2.56
N TYR A 38 7.99 6.78 2.32
CA TYR A 38 7.34 6.75 1.01
C TYR A 38 8.17 7.46 -0.06
N GLY A 39 8.64 8.68 0.22
CA GLY A 39 9.44 9.47 -0.73
C GLY A 39 10.74 8.75 -1.10
N PHE A 40 11.45 8.20 -0.10
CA PHE A 40 12.65 7.42 -0.35
C PHE A 40 12.36 6.14 -1.14
N GLY A 41 11.30 5.40 -0.79
CA GLY A 41 10.91 4.19 -1.50
C GLY A 41 10.60 4.46 -2.97
N LEU A 42 9.88 5.54 -3.27
CA LEU A 42 9.59 5.98 -4.65
C LEU A 42 10.87 6.37 -5.41
N ILE A 43 11.77 7.12 -4.77
CA ILE A 43 13.06 7.48 -5.39
C ILE A 43 13.89 6.22 -5.65
N LEU A 44 14.02 5.33 -4.66
CA LEU A 44 14.80 4.10 -4.80
C LEU A 44 14.23 3.16 -5.87
N GLY A 45 12.90 3.05 -5.95
CA GLY A 45 12.20 2.24 -6.95
C GLY A 45 12.31 2.78 -8.37
N THR A 46 12.47 4.09 -8.54
CA THR A 46 12.58 4.74 -9.87
C THR A 46 14.02 4.99 -10.31
N ALA A 47 14.97 5.07 -9.38
CA ALA A 47 16.38 5.35 -9.64
C ALA A 47 17.13 4.23 -10.37
N GLY A 48 16.51 3.06 -10.57
CA GLY A 48 17.11 1.96 -11.34
C GLY A 48 18.17 1.15 -10.59
N PHE A 49 18.23 1.26 -9.25
CA PHE A 49 19.14 0.46 -8.42
C PHE A 49 18.81 -1.04 -8.44
N PHE A 50 17.54 -1.38 -8.58
CA PHE A 50 17.08 -2.77 -8.67
C PHE A 50 16.94 -3.22 -10.13
N PRO A 51 17.23 -4.49 -10.44
CA PRO A 51 17.05 -5.01 -11.79
C PRO A 51 15.58 -4.86 -12.21
N LYS A 52 15.38 -4.23 -13.36
CA LYS A 52 14.06 -4.16 -13.98
C LYS A 52 13.74 -5.53 -14.55
N GLY A 53 12.64 -6.13 -14.10
CA GLY A 53 12.12 -7.35 -14.72
C GLY A 53 11.69 -7.08 -16.17
N SER A 54 11.84 -8.08 -17.04
CA SER A 54 11.41 -8.02 -18.43
C SER A 54 9.90 -7.80 -18.56
N ASP A 55 9.45 -7.31 -19.72
CA ASP A 55 8.03 -7.02 -19.94
C ASP A 55 7.17 -8.30 -19.85
N GLY A 56 7.68 -9.43 -20.35
CA GLY A 56 6.98 -10.71 -20.24
C GLY A 56 6.88 -11.21 -18.80
N TYR A 57 7.95 -11.06 -18.00
CA TYR A 57 7.91 -11.34 -16.56
C TYR A 57 6.88 -10.46 -15.84
N ARG A 58 6.90 -9.15 -16.09
CA ARG A 58 5.99 -8.18 -15.46
C ARG A 58 4.53 -8.44 -15.84
N THR A 59 4.28 -8.80 -17.09
CA THR A 59 2.94 -9.15 -17.58
C THR A 59 2.44 -10.44 -16.93
N ALA A 60 3.33 -11.41 -16.73
CA ALA A 60 3.00 -12.68 -16.11
C ALA A 60 2.77 -12.61 -14.59
N LEU A 61 3.29 -11.58 -13.90
CA LEU A 61 3.02 -11.36 -12.46
C LEU A 61 1.56 -11.03 -12.17
N GLN A 62 0.85 -10.35 -13.10
CA GLN A 62 -0.57 -10.01 -12.94
C GLN A 62 -0.96 -9.40 -11.59
N GLY A 63 -0.11 -8.53 -11.04
CA GLY A 63 -0.37 -7.82 -9.77
C GLY A 63 0.19 -8.52 -8.53
N GLU A 64 0.71 -9.74 -8.67
CA GLU A 64 1.48 -10.40 -7.61
C GLU A 64 2.87 -9.78 -7.47
N ALA A 65 3.40 -9.78 -6.25
CA ALA A 65 4.73 -9.26 -5.98
C ALA A 65 5.85 -10.22 -6.44
N VAL A 66 5.58 -11.52 -6.47
CA VAL A 66 6.56 -12.59 -6.69
C VAL A 66 5.92 -13.71 -7.51
N MET A 67 6.72 -14.34 -8.37
CA MET A 67 6.33 -15.53 -9.12
C MET A 67 6.97 -16.79 -8.53
N ASN A 68 6.27 -17.92 -8.61
CA ASN A 68 6.86 -19.23 -8.30
C ASN A 68 8.07 -19.50 -9.22
N THR A 69 9.17 -20.00 -8.65
CA THR A 69 10.42 -20.30 -9.36
C THR A 69 10.21 -21.25 -10.54
N GLU A 70 9.42 -22.32 -10.36
CA GLU A 70 9.13 -23.29 -11.42
C GLU A 70 8.40 -22.63 -12.58
N ARG A 71 7.43 -21.76 -12.27
CA ARG A 71 6.69 -21.02 -13.29
C ARG A 71 7.59 -20.03 -14.03
N LEU A 72 8.52 -19.40 -13.32
CA LEU A 72 9.49 -18.49 -13.92
C LEU A 72 10.46 -19.22 -14.85
N GLU A 73 10.95 -20.40 -14.44
CA GLU A 73 11.81 -21.24 -15.26
C GLU A 73 11.11 -21.67 -16.55
N GLN A 74 9.85 -22.10 -16.47
CA GLN A 74 9.03 -22.39 -17.66
C GLN A 74 8.90 -21.19 -18.61
N LEU A 75 8.67 -19.98 -18.08
CA LEU A 75 8.56 -18.78 -18.93
C LEU A 75 9.88 -18.41 -19.59
N ILE A 76 11.01 -18.71 -18.95
CA ILE A 76 12.35 -18.52 -19.54
C ILE A 76 12.58 -19.54 -20.66
N GLU A 77 12.19 -20.80 -20.46
CA GLU A 77 12.26 -21.84 -21.50
C GLU A 77 11.35 -21.53 -22.69
N GLU A 78 10.15 -20.99 -22.44
CA GLU A 78 9.23 -20.51 -23.47
C GLU A 78 9.72 -19.24 -24.19
N GLY A 79 10.84 -18.63 -23.77
CA GLY A 79 11.37 -17.39 -24.32
C GLY A 79 10.56 -16.13 -23.98
N LYS A 80 9.62 -16.23 -23.03
CA LYS A 80 8.76 -15.11 -22.58
C LYS A 80 9.38 -14.31 -21.44
N ALA A 81 10.35 -14.87 -20.73
CA ALA A 81 11.11 -14.19 -19.67
C ALA A 81 12.61 -14.36 -19.90
N LEU A 82 13.41 -13.53 -19.23
CA LEU A 82 14.86 -13.54 -19.32
C LEU A 82 15.48 -14.20 -18.08
N PRO A 83 16.66 -14.83 -18.18
CA PRO A 83 17.39 -15.33 -17.01
C PRO A 83 17.66 -14.27 -15.93
N SER A 84 17.75 -12.99 -16.32
CA SER A 84 17.88 -11.86 -15.39
C SER A 84 16.67 -11.69 -14.47
N ASP A 85 15.49 -12.16 -14.88
CA ASP A 85 14.25 -12.06 -14.09
C ASP A 85 14.30 -12.93 -12.84
N ILE A 86 15.14 -13.97 -12.80
CA ILE A 86 15.40 -14.77 -11.60
C ILE A 86 15.95 -13.87 -10.48
N ALA A 87 16.86 -12.95 -10.81
CA ALA A 87 17.42 -12.03 -9.83
C ALA A 87 16.38 -11.01 -9.36
N ALA A 88 15.59 -10.46 -10.28
CA ALA A 88 14.50 -9.54 -9.96
C ALA A 88 13.45 -10.19 -9.04
N ASN A 89 13.01 -11.41 -9.38
CA ASN A 89 12.05 -12.18 -8.58
C ASN A 89 12.59 -12.53 -7.19
N LYS A 90 13.88 -12.88 -7.08
CA LYS A 90 14.52 -13.14 -5.77
C LYS A 90 14.57 -11.89 -4.89
N ILE A 91 14.89 -10.72 -5.46
CA ILE A 91 14.92 -9.45 -4.71
C ILE A 91 13.51 -9.08 -4.25
N ALA A 92 12.53 -9.14 -5.16
CA ALA A 92 11.13 -8.90 -4.84
C ALA A 92 10.63 -9.85 -3.74
N GLY A 93 10.99 -11.13 -3.81
CA GLY A 93 10.64 -12.11 -2.78
C GLY A 93 11.26 -11.84 -1.41
N ILE A 94 12.41 -11.18 -1.34
CA ILE A 94 12.98 -10.73 -0.05
C ILE A 94 12.19 -9.54 0.48
N GLN A 95 11.88 -8.56 -0.38
CA GLN A 95 11.08 -7.38 0.00
C GLN A 95 9.70 -7.79 0.51
N ASP A 96 9.03 -8.70 -0.20
CA ASP A 96 7.70 -9.22 0.16
C ASP A 96 7.71 -9.95 1.51
N LYS A 97 8.73 -10.77 1.78
CA LYS A 97 8.88 -11.44 3.08
C LYS A 97 9.15 -10.46 4.21
N VAL A 98 10.02 -9.46 3.99
CA VAL A 98 10.30 -8.43 5.01
C VAL A 98 9.03 -7.64 5.32
N TYR A 99 8.25 -7.26 4.30
CA TYR A 99 6.95 -6.62 4.45
C TYR A 99 5.98 -7.52 5.22
N THR A 100 5.79 -8.76 4.80
CA THR A 100 4.86 -9.72 5.40
C THR A 100 5.18 -9.97 6.88
N VAL A 101 6.45 -10.20 7.23
CA VAL A 101 6.86 -10.39 8.63
C VAL A 101 6.61 -9.12 9.44
N SER A 102 6.95 -7.95 8.88
CA SER A 102 6.74 -6.66 9.56
C SER A 102 5.24 -6.40 9.79
N LEU A 103 4.40 -6.73 8.82
CA LEU A 103 2.95 -6.62 8.89
C LEU A 103 2.36 -7.56 9.95
N LEU A 104 2.81 -8.82 9.97
CA LEU A 104 2.38 -9.83 10.95
C LEU A 104 2.73 -9.44 12.40
N VAL A 105 3.82 -8.69 12.61
CA VAL A 105 4.19 -8.18 13.94
C VAL A 105 3.46 -6.87 14.25
N ALA A 106 3.28 -5.99 13.28
CA ALA A 106 2.64 -4.70 13.47
C ALA A 106 1.16 -4.83 13.88
N PHE A 107 0.41 -5.76 13.28
CA PHE A 107 -1.01 -5.92 13.58
C PHE A 107 -1.29 -6.33 15.04
N PRO A 108 -0.66 -7.36 15.62
CA PRO A 108 -0.81 -7.69 17.03
C PRO A 108 -0.42 -6.54 17.96
N LEU A 109 0.69 -5.85 17.68
CA LEU A 109 1.11 -4.71 18.50
C LEU A 109 0.09 -3.57 18.49
N LEU A 110 -0.47 -3.26 17.31
CA LEU A 110 -1.57 -2.30 17.18
C LEU A 110 -2.84 -2.76 17.91
N LEU A 111 -3.18 -4.04 17.83
CA LEU A 111 -4.37 -4.58 18.50
C LEU A 111 -4.21 -4.63 20.02
N PHE A 112 -3.02 -4.98 20.54
CA PHE A 112 -2.74 -5.00 21.98
C PHE A 112 -2.72 -3.60 22.59
N SER A 113 -2.31 -2.58 21.84
CA SER A 113 -2.43 -1.19 22.30
C SER A 113 -3.85 -0.63 22.25
N LEU A 114 -4.81 -1.35 21.66
CA LEU A 114 -6.16 -0.86 21.42
C LEU A 114 -7.15 -1.33 22.49
N ASN A 115 -7.90 -0.39 23.05
CA ASN A 115 -8.98 -0.71 24.01
C ASN A 115 -10.20 -1.30 23.27
N LEU A 116 -10.26 -2.63 23.19
CA LEU A 116 -11.30 -3.41 22.49
C LEU A 116 -12.73 -3.03 22.90
N LYS A 117 -13.00 -2.86 24.20
CA LYS A 117 -14.33 -2.50 24.72
C LYS A 117 -14.79 -1.16 24.16
N ARG A 118 -13.86 -0.20 24.12
CA ARG A 118 -14.12 1.14 23.62
C ARG A 118 -14.26 1.17 22.09
N TRP A 119 -13.41 0.44 21.37
CA TRP A 119 -13.49 0.33 19.92
C TRP A 119 -14.83 -0.26 19.45
N LEU A 120 -15.32 -1.32 20.09
CA LEU A 120 -16.63 -1.91 19.79
C LEU A 120 -17.78 -0.90 19.93
N LYS A 121 -17.69 0.06 20.87
CA LYS A 121 -18.69 1.14 21.03
C LYS A 121 -18.71 2.09 19.83
N TYR A 122 -17.56 2.34 19.20
CA TYR A 122 -17.44 3.21 18.02
C TYR A 122 -17.58 2.46 16.68
N ALA A 123 -17.55 1.13 16.69
CA ALA A 123 -17.62 0.28 15.50
C ALA A 123 -18.82 0.61 14.60
N LYS A 124 -19.98 0.97 15.17
CA LYS A 124 -21.16 1.40 14.40
C LYS A 124 -20.87 2.61 13.50
N LYS A 125 -20.19 3.63 14.02
CA LYS A 125 -19.82 4.82 13.25
C LYS A 125 -18.73 4.49 12.22
N GLY A 126 -17.79 3.60 12.58
CA GLY A 126 -16.79 3.07 11.65
C GLY A 126 -17.44 2.36 10.46
N PHE A 127 -18.43 1.51 10.71
CA PHE A 127 -19.15 0.80 9.65
C PHE A 127 -19.91 1.75 8.72
N VAL A 128 -20.58 2.78 9.27
CA VAL A 128 -21.22 3.83 8.45
C VAL A 128 -20.18 4.53 7.57
N SER A 129 -18.99 4.83 8.10
CA SER A 129 -17.91 5.43 7.30
C SER A 129 -17.45 4.53 6.15
N ILE A 130 -17.37 3.22 6.38
CA ILE A 130 -17.01 2.25 5.33
C ILE A 130 -18.10 2.21 4.26
N VAL A 131 -19.38 2.12 4.64
CA VAL A 131 -20.50 2.13 3.69
C VAL A 131 -20.51 3.41 2.87
N LEU A 132 -20.32 4.57 3.50
CA LEU A 132 -20.22 5.85 2.79
C LEU A 132 -19.04 5.89 1.83
N ALA A 133 -17.88 5.32 2.20
CA ALA A 133 -16.73 5.22 1.32
C ALA A 133 -17.01 4.33 0.10
N LEU A 134 -17.69 3.19 0.29
CA LEU A 134 -18.09 2.30 -0.81
C LEU A 134 -19.10 3.00 -1.74
N VAL A 135 -20.11 3.67 -1.19
CA VAL A 135 -21.07 4.45 -1.99
C VAL A 135 -20.38 5.58 -2.76
N ALA A 136 -19.43 6.27 -2.13
CA ALA A 136 -18.64 7.30 -2.80
C ALA A 136 -17.82 6.71 -3.96
N GLY A 137 -17.19 5.55 -3.76
CA GLY A 137 -16.51 4.78 -4.80
C GLY A 137 -17.43 4.50 -5.98
N LEU A 138 -18.58 3.87 -5.70
CA LEU A 138 -19.60 3.55 -6.70
C LEU A 138 -20.03 4.76 -7.52
N VAL A 139 -20.31 5.89 -6.85
CA VAL A 139 -20.72 7.13 -7.50
C VAL A 139 -19.59 7.68 -8.38
N MET A 140 -18.36 7.73 -7.87
CA MET A 140 -17.22 8.30 -8.61
C MET A 140 -16.79 7.42 -9.79
N VAL A 141 -16.76 6.11 -9.63
CA VAL A 141 -16.46 5.15 -10.71
C VAL A 141 -17.54 5.19 -11.79
N THR A 142 -18.82 5.24 -11.39
CA THR A 142 -19.94 5.35 -12.33
C THR A 142 -19.91 6.68 -13.08
N ALA A 143 -19.66 7.80 -12.39
CA ALA A 143 -19.50 9.11 -13.02
C ALA A 143 -18.33 9.11 -14.01
N GLY A 144 -17.18 8.54 -13.63
CA GLY A 144 -16.03 8.38 -14.50
C GLY A 144 -16.36 7.54 -15.74
N PHE A 145 -17.07 6.42 -15.56
CA PHE A 145 -17.54 5.60 -16.68
C PHE A 145 -18.31 6.45 -17.70
N PHE A 146 -19.27 7.27 -17.28
CA PHE A 146 -20.05 8.09 -18.22
C PHE A 146 -19.22 9.18 -18.92
N ILE A 147 -18.17 9.70 -18.28
CA ILE A 147 -17.26 10.68 -18.88
C ILE A 147 -16.38 10.02 -19.96
N TRP A 148 -15.90 8.80 -19.72
CA TRP A 148 -14.90 8.13 -20.56
C TRP A 148 -15.40 6.88 -21.31
N LYS A 149 -16.72 6.61 -21.32
CA LYS A 149 -17.32 5.38 -21.90
C LYS A 149 -16.93 5.12 -23.35
N ASP A 150 -16.68 6.18 -24.12
CA ASP A 150 -16.36 6.10 -25.55
C ASP A 150 -14.83 6.17 -25.81
N ALA A 151 -14.01 6.32 -24.77
CA ALA A 151 -12.56 6.42 -24.91
C ALA A 151 -11.89 5.07 -25.18
N PHE A 152 -12.43 3.98 -24.63
CA PHE A 152 -11.88 2.63 -24.78
C PHE A 152 -12.97 1.58 -25.03
N PRO A 153 -12.67 0.52 -25.81
CA PRO A 153 -13.53 -0.66 -25.88
C PRO A 153 -13.70 -1.29 -24.50
N ASP A 154 -14.90 -1.82 -24.22
CA ASP A 154 -15.20 -2.50 -22.96
C ASP A 154 -14.92 -1.68 -21.68
N THR A 155 -15.03 -0.35 -21.73
CA THR A 155 -14.79 0.55 -20.57
C THR A 155 -15.63 0.15 -19.35
N TRP A 156 -16.81 -0.44 -19.56
CA TRP A 156 -17.67 -0.94 -18.48
C TRP A 156 -17.02 -2.09 -17.68
N LYS A 157 -16.19 -2.93 -18.32
CA LYS A 157 -15.41 -3.98 -17.64
C LYS A 157 -14.38 -3.33 -16.74
N LEU A 158 -13.69 -2.29 -17.22
CA LEU A 158 -12.67 -1.58 -16.45
C LEU A 158 -13.28 -0.85 -15.24
N ALA A 159 -14.44 -0.23 -15.42
CA ALA A 159 -15.20 0.38 -14.34
C ALA A 159 -15.62 -0.67 -13.29
N GLY A 160 -16.14 -1.82 -13.73
CA GLY A 160 -16.48 -2.93 -12.83
C GLY A 160 -15.27 -3.47 -12.04
N MET A 161 -14.10 -3.56 -12.70
CA MET A 161 -12.86 -3.92 -12.02
C MET A 161 -12.48 -2.88 -10.96
N PHE A 162 -12.49 -1.58 -11.30
CA PHE A 162 -12.21 -0.51 -10.33
C PHE A 162 -13.16 -0.52 -9.14
N GLU A 163 -14.44 -0.85 -9.32
CA GLU A 163 -15.34 -0.98 -8.19
C GLU A 163 -14.92 -2.14 -7.26
N GLY A 164 -14.53 -3.27 -7.86
CA GLY A 164 -14.09 -4.44 -7.10
C GLY A 164 -12.78 -4.27 -6.34
N ILE A 165 -11.86 -3.41 -6.79
CA ILE A 165 -10.62 -3.18 -6.05
C ILE A 165 -10.88 -2.61 -4.66
N TYR A 166 -11.95 -1.82 -4.47
CA TYR A 166 -12.24 -1.18 -3.19
C TYR A 166 -12.96 -2.09 -2.18
N THR A 167 -13.59 -3.17 -2.64
CA THR A 167 -14.25 -4.15 -1.76
C THR A 167 -13.36 -5.31 -1.36
N GLY A 168 -12.29 -5.60 -2.12
CA GLY A 168 -11.44 -6.76 -1.89
C GLY A 168 -9.98 -6.63 -2.36
N GLY A 169 -9.53 -5.42 -2.69
CA GLY A 169 -8.15 -5.12 -3.08
C GLY A 169 -7.75 -5.71 -4.44
N THR A 170 -6.43 -5.74 -4.66
CA THR A 170 -5.81 -6.34 -5.86
C THR A 170 -6.22 -7.78 -6.13
N PRO A 171 -6.43 -8.67 -5.12
CA PRO A 171 -6.95 -10.02 -5.37
C PRO A 171 -8.34 -10.02 -6.02
N ASN A 172 -9.25 -9.13 -5.60
CA ASN A 172 -10.57 -9.02 -6.23
C ASN A 172 -10.48 -8.40 -7.63
N PHE A 173 -9.56 -7.44 -7.82
CA PHE A 173 -9.25 -6.87 -9.14
C PHE A 173 -8.78 -7.96 -10.13
N ALA A 174 -7.89 -8.85 -9.68
CA ALA A 174 -7.40 -9.98 -10.47
C ALA A 174 -8.49 -11.03 -10.74
N ALA A 175 -9.38 -11.32 -9.77
CA ALA A 175 -10.51 -12.21 -9.98
C ALA A 175 -11.49 -11.66 -11.03
N LEU A 176 -11.81 -10.36 -10.97
CA LEU A 176 -12.69 -9.70 -11.94
C LEU A 176 -12.08 -9.66 -13.34
N LYS A 177 -10.77 -9.49 -13.47
CA LYS A 177 -10.07 -9.62 -14.75
C LYS A 177 -10.37 -10.98 -15.41
N LEU A 178 -10.30 -12.07 -14.65
CA LEU A 178 -10.56 -13.43 -15.16
C LEU A 178 -12.02 -13.61 -15.58
N ILE A 179 -12.96 -13.10 -14.78
CA ILE A 179 -14.40 -13.25 -15.04
C ILE A 179 -14.87 -12.38 -16.21
N LEU A 180 -14.35 -11.15 -16.32
CA LEU A 180 -14.71 -10.19 -17.36
C LEU A 180 -13.91 -10.40 -18.65
N ASP A 181 -12.98 -11.36 -18.67
CA ASP A 181 -12.09 -11.65 -19.79
C ASP A 181 -11.35 -10.40 -20.27
N VAL A 182 -10.63 -9.77 -19.34
CA VAL A 182 -9.78 -8.60 -19.61
C VAL A 182 -8.34 -9.07 -19.78
N ASP A 183 -7.71 -8.63 -20.86
CA ASP A 183 -6.34 -9.02 -21.18
C ASP A 183 -5.32 -8.54 -20.12
N ALA A 184 -4.18 -9.23 -20.06
CA ALA A 184 -3.16 -8.97 -19.06
C ALA A 184 -2.51 -7.59 -19.21
N GLU A 185 -2.42 -7.06 -20.44
CA GLU A 185 -1.82 -5.76 -20.70
C GLU A 185 -2.67 -4.64 -20.10
N ARG A 186 -3.97 -4.62 -20.38
CA ARG A 186 -4.91 -3.67 -19.78
C ARG A 186 -4.90 -3.75 -18.26
N PHE A 187 -4.90 -4.96 -17.70
CA PHE A 187 -4.81 -5.15 -16.25
C PHE A 187 -3.55 -4.50 -15.66
N VAL A 188 -2.38 -4.76 -16.26
CA VAL A 188 -1.10 -4.22 -15.77
C VAL A 188 -1.09 -2.69 -15.85
N VAL A 189 -1.58 -2.13 -16.95
CA VAL A 189 -1.69 -0.67 -17.13
C VAL A 189 -2.59 -0.07 -16.06
N LEU A 190 -3.80 -0.61 -15.87
CA LEU A 190 -4.76 -0.10 -14.89
C LEU A 190 -4.23 -0.17 -13.46
N ASN A 191 -3.71 -1.33 -13.06
CA ASN A 191 -3.15 -1.53 -11.72
C ASN A 191 -1.94 -0.60 -11.48
N THR A 192 -1.13 -0.36 -12.50
CA THR A 192 0.01 0.57 -12.41
C THR A 192 -0.47 2.01 -12.18
N TYR A 193 -1.48 2.46 -12.93
CA TYR A 193 -2.04 3.80 -12.75
C TYR A 193 -2.73 3.97 -11.39
N ASP A 194 -3.49 2.97 -10.94
CA ASP A 194 -4.10 2.97 -9.61
C ASP A 194 -3.04 3.13 -8.51
N MET A 195 -1.97 2.33 -8.56
CA MET A 195 -0.88 2.39 -7.59
C MET A 195 -0.18 3.76 -7.59
N ILE A 196 0.10 4.32 -8.76
CA ILE A 196 0.75 5.64 -8.87
C ILE A 196 -0.14 6.74 -8.30
N VAL A 197 -1.41 6.80 -8.72
CA VAL A 197 -2.37 7.81 -8.24
C VAL A 197 -2.59 7.65 -6.74
N GLY A 198 -2.74 6.42 -6.26
CA GLY A 198 -2.87 6.10 -4.85
C GLY A 198 -1.67 6.55 -4.02
N ALA A 199 -0.44 6.36 -4.51
CA ALA A 199 0.77 6.83 -3.83
C ALA A 199 0.78 8.37 -3.68
N PHE A 200 0.42 9.10 -4.73
CA PHE A 200 0.28 10.56 -4.65
C PHE A 200 -0.85 10.98 -3.71
N LEU A 201 -1.97 10.28 -3.71
CA LEU A 201 -3.10 10.54 -2.83
C LEU A 201 -2.71 10.36 -1.36
N VAL A 202 -1.98 9.29 -1.02
CA VAL A 202 -1.45 9.07 0.33
C VAL A 202 -0.50 10.20 0.73
N LEU A 203 0.44 10.56 -0.14
CA LEU A 203 1.36 11.69 0.13
C LEU A 203 0.59 13.00 0.35
N PHE A 204 -0.43 13.27 -0.46
CA PHE A 204 -1.32 14.40 -0.29
C PHE A 204 -2.01 14.38 1.08
N PHE A 205 -2.58 13.25 1.49
CA PHE A 205 -3.27 13.12 2.78
C PHE A 205 -2.37 13.28 4.00
N VAL A 206 -1.11 12.85 3.91
CA VAL A 206 -0.17 12.97 5.03
C VAL A 206 0.45 14.37 5.11
N THR A 207 0.53 15.12 4.01
CA THR A 207 1.24 16.41 3.95
C THR A 207 0.32 17.62 3.83
N VAL A 208 -0.37 17.75 2.69
CA VAL A 208 -1.09 18.96 2.28
C VAL A 208 -2.52 18.94 2.79
N ALA A 209 -3.17 17.78 2.73
CA ALA A 209 -4.57 17.64 3.05
C ALA A 209 -4.93 18.12 4.46
N PRO A 210 -4.16 17.83 5.54
CA PRO A 210 -4.50 18.30 6.87
C PRO A 210 -4.51 19.83 6.95
N SER A 211 -3.65 20.51 6.18
CA SER A 211 -3.62 21.97 6.11
C SER A 211 -4.86 22.52 5.39
N ILE A 212 -5.25 21.90 4.28
CA ILE A 212 -6.43 22.28 3.49
C ILE A 212 -7.71 22.02 4.29
N PHE A 213 -7.89 20.79 4.79
CA PHE A 213 -9.09 20.38 5.50
C PHE A 213 -9.30 21.15 6.81
N ARG A 214 -8.24 21.51 7.55
CA ARG A 214 -8.37 22.35 8.75
C ARG A 214 -8.81 23.80 8.46
N ALA A 215 -8.75 24.26 7.22
CA ALA A 215 -9.22 25.59 6.85
C ALA A 215 -10.76 25.69 6.85
N PHE A 216 -11.46 24.59 6.56
CA PHE A 216 -12.92 24.58 6.45
C PHE A 216 -13.63 23.55 7.35
N LEU A 217 -12.95 22.47 7.76
CA LEU A 217 -13.49 21.52 8.73
C LEU A 217 -13.16 21.99 10.16
N PRO A 218 -14.10 21.80 11.12
CA PRO A 218 -13.84 22.10 12.51
C PRO A 218 -12.65 21.29 13.02
N LYS A 219 -11.84 21.90 13.90
CA LYS A 219 -10.75 21.18 14.58
C LYS A 219 -11.33 19.95 15.26
N PHE A 220 -10.71 18.80 15.03
CA PHE A 220 -11.04 17.57 15.73
C PHE A 220 -10.90 17.83 17.24
N LYS A 221 -12.01 17.78 17.97
CA LYS A 221 -11.99 17.80 19.43
C LYS A 221 -11.71 16.37 19.87
N GLU A 222 -10.51 16.13 20.41
CA GLU A 222 -10.17 14.88 21.07
C GLU A 222 -11.00 14.74 22.34
N ASP A 223 -12.25 14.32 22.20
CA ASP A 223 -13.03 13.87 23.33
C ASP A 223 -12.64 12.40 23.58
N ASN A 224 -11.65 12.24 24.46
CA ASN A 224 -11.04 10.97 24.86
C ASN A 224 -10.27 10.28 23.70
N GLY A 225 -9.16 10.82 23.20
CA GLY A 225 -8.27 10.07 22.29
C GLY A 225 -7.56 8.91 23.00
N VAL A 226 -7.21 7.84 22.28
CA VAL A 226 -6.25 6.82 22.75
C VAL A 226 -4.87 7.49 22.78
N VAL A 227 -4.58 8.18 23.87
CA VAL A 227 -3.21 8.40 24.31
C VAL A 227 -2.90 7.21 25.21
N VAL A 228 -1.73 6.59 25.06
CA VAL A 228 -1.18 5.79 26.17
C VAL A 228 -1.10 6.78 27.32
N ASP A 229 -2.04 6.69 28.26
CA ASP A 229 -2.04 7.55 29.43
C ASP A 229 -0.80 7.13 30.22
N ASP A 230 0.34 7.78 29.94
CA ASP A 230 1.64 7.50 30.54
C ASP A 230 1.56 7.60 32.07
N GLU A 231 0.61 8.37 32.59
CA GLU A 231 0.29 8.50 34.01
C GLU A 231 -0.43 7.24 34.54
N LEU A 232 -1.44 6.74 33.81
CA LEU A 232 -2.17 5.51 34.15
C LEU A 232 -1.29 4.26 34.04
N VAL A 233 -0.45 4.17 33.00
CA VAL A 233 0.51 3.07 32.83
C VAL A 233 1.52 3.06 33.98
N ARG A 234 2.06 4.22 34.37
CA ARG A 234 2.95 4.32 35.55
C ARG A 234 2.26 3.90 36.84
N GLN A 235 1.03 4.35 37.08
CA GLN A 235 0.28 3.93 38.28
C GLN A 235 0.04 2.43 38.34
N GLU A 236 -0.24 1.78 37.21
CA GLU A 236 -0.52 0.34 37.17
C GLU A 236 0.75 -0.54 37.15
N THR A 237 1.90 -0.03 36.70
CA THR A 237 3.17 -0.81 36.62
C THR A 237 4.18 -0.51 37.73
N GLU A 238 4.17 0.68 38.34
CA GLU A 238 5.05 1.02 39.47
C GLU A 238 4.43 0.68 40.84
N GLY A 239 3.22 0.08 40.85
CA GLY A 239 2.50 -0.40 42.03
C GLY A 239 2.62 -1.91 42.32
N LEU A 240 3.60 -2.60 41.72
CA LEU A 240 3.97 -4.00 42.01
C LEU A 240 5.35 -4.07 42.65
#